data_AF-A0A2W4P007-F1
#
_entry.id   AF-A0A2W4P007-F1
#
_cell.length_a   1.000
_cell.length_b   1.000
_cell.length_c   1.000
_cell.angle_alpha   90.00
_cell.angle_beta   90.00
_cell.angle_gamma   90.00
#
_symmetry.space_group_name_H-M   'P 1'
#
loop_
_entity.id
_entity.type
_entity.pdbx_description
1 polymer ?
#
loop_
_entity_poly.entity_id
_entity_poly.type
_entity_poly.pdbx_seq_one_letter_code
_entity_poly.pdbx_strand_id
1 'polypeptide(L)'
;MLKTRVKVGNISNLSDARYCAGMGVDMLGYAVVPGEDGYVPEALYQDMRGWISGPATVAELYGITPELDLARILEGYLPDFVEVFASDLRLLENLEDPEIIVAARDIHDVDIIRSSQQRIRYVIVGHENMDLITRLRPDFEVLLAVDPTKEVSPILEEWDISGIALRGTAEERPGFKDYDSIARVLEELEV
;
A
#
# COMPACT_ATOMS: atom_id res chain seq x y z
N MET A 1 14.49 -9.87 11.01
CA MET A 1 13.33 -8.94 11.22
C MET A 1 13.65 -7.66 10.47
N LEU A 2 12.70 -6.96 9.86
CA LEU A 2 13.01 -5.74 9.10
C LEU A 2 13.24 -4.53 10.03
N LYS A 3 14.15 -3.62 9.63
CA LYS A 3 14.51 -2.39 10.37
C LYS A 3 13.34 -1.42 10.55
N THR A 4 12.35 -1.48 9.67
CA THR A 4 11.18 -0.60 9.66
C THR A 4 9.96 -1.34 9.13
N ARG A 5 8.78 -0.71 9.26
CA ARG A 5 7.55 -1.23 8.69
C ARG A 5 7.59 -1.17 7.16
N VAL A 6 7.17 -2.24 6.50
CA VAL A 6 7.15 -2.32 5.04
C VAL A 6 5.77 -2.73 4.52
N LYS A 7 5.21 -1.89 3.65
CA LYS A 7 4.13 -2.27 2.72
C LYS A 7 4.74 -2.63 1.37
N VAL A 8 4.34 -3.75 0.76
CA VAL A 8 4.59 -4.03 -0.66
C VAL A 8 3.26 -4.08 -1.40
N GLY A 9 3.04 -3.09 -2.28
CA GLY A 9 1.84 -2.96 -3.10
C GLY A 9 1.95 -3.59 -4.47
N ASN A 10 0.81 -3.66 -5.19
CA ASN A 10 0.69 -4.28 -6.50
C ASN A 10 1.24 -5.72 -6.51
N ILE A 11 0.75 -6.60 -5.61
CA ILE A 11 1.03 -8.03 -5.64
C ILE A 11 0.03 -8.72 -6.57
N SER A 12 0.51 -9.58 -7.47
CA SER A 12 -0.33 -10.24 -8.49
C SER A 12 -0.10 -11.75 -8.62
N ASN A 13 0.89 -12.31 -7.91
CA ASN A 13 1.18 -13.74 -7.95
C ASN A 13 1.66 -14.27 -6.58
N LEU A 14 1.52 -15.58 -6.40
CA LEU A 14 1.80 -16.26 -5.14
C LEU A 14 3.29 -16.30 -4.76
N SER A 15 4.20 -16.33 -5.74
CA SER A 15 5.63 -16.42 -5.49
C SER A 15 6.14 -15.17 -4.80
N ASP A 16 5.79 -14.00 -5.33
CA ASP A 16 6.18 -12.69 -4.78
C ASP A 16 5.54 -12.48 -3.41
N ALA A 17 4.27 -12.85 -3.28
CA ALA A 17 3.52 -12.71 -2.04
C ALA A 17 4.14 -13.57 -0.92
N ARG A 18 4.57 -14.81 -1.22
CA ARG A 18 5.28 -15.68 -0.28
C ARG A 18 6.66 -15.17 0.08
N TYR A 19 7.41 -14.66 -0.90
CA TYR A 19 8.73 -14.11 -0.62
C TYR A 19 8.62 -12.90 0.31
N CYS A 20 7.76 -11.92 0.00
CA CYS A 20 7.52 -10.76 0.85
C CYS A 20 7.11 -11.19 2.27
N ALA A 21 6.17 -12.12 2.39
CA ALA A 21 5.75 -12.63 3.68
C ALA A 21 6.89 -13.34 4.44
N GLY A 22 7.73 -14.11 3.73
CA GLY A 22 8.91 -14.77 4.29
C GLY A 22 9.96 -13.79 4.80
N MET A 23 10.12 -12.65 4.12
CA MET A 23 10.98 -11.53 4.56
C MET A 23 10.39 -10.75 5.74
N GLY A 24 9.13 -11.00 6.09
CA GLY A 24 8.47 -10.38 7.23
C GLY A 24 7.96 -8.96 6.97
N VAL A 25 7.49 -8.67 5.75
CA VAL A 25 6.78 -7.41 5.48
C VAL A 25 5.47 -7.33 6.28
N ASP A 26 5.03 -6.12 6.61
CA ASP A 26 3.84 -5.91 7.42
C ASP A 26 2.55 -5.93 6.61
N MET A 27 2.60 -5.52 5.34
CA MET A 27 1.43 -5.35 4.50
C MET A 27 1.67 -5.78 3.05
N LEU A 28 0.70 -6.48 2.46
CA LEU A 28 0.64 -6.81 1.03
C LEU A 28 -0.57 -6.13 0.38
N GLY A 29 -0.32 -5.33 -0.64
CA GLY A 29 -1.35 -4.61 -1.40
C GLY A 29 -1.71 -5.29 -2.71
N TYR A 30 -3.00 -5.36 -3.01
CA TYR A 30 -3.56 -6.00 -4.19
C TYR A 30 -4.49 -5.01 -4.90
N ALA A 31 -4.31 -4.81 -6.21
CA ALA A 31 -5.23 -3.99 -6.99
C ALA A 31 -6.55 -4.74 -7.19
N VAL A 32 -7.64 -4.24 -6.62
CA VAL A 32 -8.94 -4.94 -6.61
C VAL A 32 -9.99 -4.30 -7.52
N VAL A 33 -9.64 -3.21 -8.20
CA VAL A 33 -10.52 -2.49 -9.11
C VAL A 33 -10.45 -3.10 -10.51
N PRO A 34 -11.55 -3.66 -11.05
CA PRO A 34 -11.53 -4.29 -12.36
C PRO A 34 -11.15 -3.31 -13.47
N GLY A 35 -10.22 -3.72 -14.33
CA GLY A 35 -9.76 -2.92 -15.47
C GLY A 35 -8.53 -2.05 -15.19
N GLU A 36 -8.10 -1.96 -13.93
CA GLU A 36 -6.87 -1.27 -13.56
C GLU A 36 -5.62 -2.15 -13.77
N ASP A 37 -4.47 -1.50 -13.91
CA ASP A 37 -3.19 -2.21 -14.02
C ASP A 37 -2.89 -3.04 -12.76
N GLY A 38 -2.41 -4.26 -12.97
CA GLY A 38 -2.16 -5.20 -11.88
C GLY A 38 -3.41 -5.77 -11.20
N TYR A 39 -4.61 -5.57 -11.76
CA TYR A 39 -5.85 -6.10 -11.20
C TYR A 39 -5.77 -7.61 -10.88
N VAL A 40 -6.11 -7.95 -9.64
CA VAL A 40 -6.16 -9.32 -9.14
C VAL A 40 -7.62 -9.73 -8.97
N PRO A 41 -8.11 -10.74 -9.72
CA PRO A 41 -9.45 -11.27 -9.51
C PRO A 41 -9.63 -11.85 -8.11
N GLU A 42 -10.84 -11.72 -7.55
CA GLU A 42 -11.20 -12.19 -6.20
C GLU A 42 -10.75 -13.64 -5.94
N ALA A 43 -11.00 -14.55 -6.89
CA ALA A 43 -10.60 -15.95 -6.77
C ALA A 43 -9.08 -16.13 -6.63
N LEU A 44 -8.29 -15.39 -7.43
CA LEU A 44 -6.82 -15.44 -7.35
C LEU A 44 -6.32 -14.83 -6.04
N TYR A 45 -6.94 -13.74 -5.59
CA TYR A 45 -6.62 -13.15 -4.29
C TYR A 45 -6.91 -14.13 -3.13
N GLN A 46 -8.07 -14.78 -3.13
CA GLN A 46 -8.44 -15.75 -2.09
C GLN A 46 -7.50 -16.97 -2.10
N ASP A 47 -7.13 -17.44 -3.29
CA ASP A 47 -6.12 -18.48 -3.44
C ASP A 47 -4.80 -18.04 -2.81
N MET A 48 -4.28 -16.85 -3.14
CA MET A 48 -3.02 -16.35 -2.57
C MET A 48 -3.08 -16.19 -1.05
N ARG A 49 -4.15 -15.57 -0.54
CA ARG A 49 -4.37 -15.34 0.90
C ARG A 49 -4.35 -16.65 1.69
N GLY A 50 -4.89 -17.73 1.15
CA GLY A 50 -4.90 -19.04 1.80
C GLY A 50 -3.52 -19.68 2.03
N TRP A 51 -2.49 -19.21 1.31
CA TRP A 51 -1.13 -19.74 1.39
C TRP A 51 -0.15 -18.85 2.17
N ILE A 52 -0.61 -17.68 2.63
CA ILE A 52 0.25 -16.65 3.22
C ILE A 52 -0.25 -16.33 4.62
N SER A 53 0.68 -16.17 5.55
CA SER A 53 0.41 -15.75 6.92
C SER A 53 1.44 -14.71 7.34
N GLY A 54 1.03 -13.73 8.14
CA GLY A 54 1.92 -12.70 8.69
C GLY A 54 1.50 -11.31 8.26
N PRO A 55 1.68 -10.93 6.98
CA PRO A 55 1.31 -9.60 6.50
C PRO A 55 -0.20 -9.37 6.52
N ALA A 56 -0.61 -8.15 6.86
CA ALA A 56 -1.97 -7.67 6.64
C ALA A 56 -2.24 -7.47 5.14
N THR A 57 -3.49 -7.60 4.75
CA THR A 57 -3.96 -7.46 3.37
C THR A 57 -4.53 -6.08 3.12
N VAL A 58 -4.10 -5.44 2.03
CA VAL A 58 -4.56 -4.12 1.62
C VAL A 58 -5.27 -4.23 0.28
N ALA A 59 -6.53 -3.81 0.21
CA ALA A 59 -7.23 -3.61 -1.05
C ALA A 59 -6.87 -2.23 -1.63
N GLU A 60 -6.11 -2.21 -2.73
CA GLU A 60 -5.75 -0.99 -3.45
C GLU A 60 -6.90 -0.60 -4.38
N LEU A 61 -7.59 0.47 -4.01
CA LEU A 61 -8.81 1.00 -4.63
C LEU A 61 -8.52 2.22 -5.51
N TYR A 62 -7.43 2.18 -6.26
CA TYR A 62 -7.14 3.22 -7.25
C TYR A 62 -8.06 3.06 -8.47
N GLY A 63 -8.59 4.15 -9.00
CA GLY A 63 -9.50 4.11 -10.17
C GLY A 63 -10.97 3.83 -9.84
N ILE A 64 -11.36 3.81 -8.56
CA ILE A 64 -12.75 3.64 -8.16
C ILE A 64 -13.64 4.78 -8.66
N THR A 65 -14.88 4.44 -9.02
CA THR A 65 -15.92 5.40 -9.42
C THR A 65 -17.13 5.30 -8.49
N PRO A 66 -18.01 6.32 -8.44
CA PRO A 66 -19.21 6.28 -7.62
C PRO A 66 -20.18 5.14 -7.95
N GLU A 67 -20.11 4.59 -9.17
CA GLU A 67 -20.97 3.49 -9.63
C GLU A 67 -20.42 2.11 -9.24
N LEU A 68 -19.17 2.04 -8.78
CA LEU A 68 -18.55 0.78 -8.37
C LEU A 68 -19.16 0.30 -7.05
N ASP A 69 -19.58 -0.96 -7.02
CA ASP A 69 -20.11 -1.59 -5.81
C ASP A 69 -18.97 -1.96 -4.84
N LEU A 70 -18.51 -0.96 -4.08
CA LEU A 70 -17.44 -1.10 -3.11
C LEU A 70 -17.78 -2.11 -2.01
N ALA A 71 -19.03 -2.16 -1.56
CA ALA A 71 -19.46 -3.11 -0.53
C ALA A 71 -19.27 -4.55 -1.03
N ARG A 72 -19.70 -4.83 -2.27
CA ARG A 72 -19.51 -6.15 -2.90
C ARG A 72 -18.04 -6.53 -3.08
N ILE A 73 -17.18 -5.56 -3.41
CA ILE A 73 -15.73 -5.79 -3.47
C ILE A 73 -15.21 -6.14 -2.08
N LEU A 74 -15.52 -5.35 -1.05
CA LEU A 74 -14.99 -5.60 0.29
C LEU A 74 -15.51 -6.91 0.91
N GLU A 75 -16.76 -7.29 0.62
CA GLU A 75 -17.30 -8.61 1.00
C GLU A 75 -16.55 -9.78 0.33
N GLY A 76 -16.10 -9.60 -0.91
CA GLY A 76 -15.39 -10.63 -1.67
C GLY A 76 -13.92 -10.78 -1.28
N TYR A 77 -13.23 -9.67 -0.98
CA TYR A 77 -11.80 -9.69 -0.65
C TYR A 77 -11.52 -9.71 0.85
N LEU A 78 -12.43 -9.21 1.69
CA LEU A 78 -12.28 -9.13 3.15
C LEU A 78 -10.89 -8.63 3.60
N PRO A 79 -10.41 -7.48 3.07
CA PRO A 79 -9.07 -6.99 3.37
C PRO A 79 -8.99 -6.40 4.78
N ASP A 80 -7.79 -6.35 5.36
CA ASP A 80 -7.52 -5.71 6.65
C ASP A 80 -7.47 -4.18 6.53
N PHE A 81 -7.08 -3.67 5.35
CA PHE A 81 -7.03 -2.25 5.01
C PHE A 81 -7.60 -1.96 3.62
N VAL A 82 -8.08 -0.75 3.42
CA VAL A 82 -8.30 -0.16 2.08
C VAL A 82 -7.31 0.96 1.83
N GLU A 83 -6.82 1.05 0.59
CA GLU A 83 -5.93 2.12 0.15
C GLU A 83 -6.56 2.92 -0.98
N VAL A 84 -6.66 4.24 -0.81
CA VAL A 84 -7.24 5.17 -1.79
C VAL A 84 -6.38 6.42 -1.94
N PHE A 85 -6.59 7.19 -3.03
CA PHE A 85 -6.15 8.58 -3.05
C PHE A 85 -6.99 9.42 -2.09
N ALA A 86 -6.40 10.49 -1.57
CA ALA A 86 -7.14 11.44 -0.72
C ALA A 86 -8.41 11.98 -1.39
N SER A 87 -8.38 12.18 -2.73
CA SER A 87 -9.53 12.61 -3.50
C SER A 87 -10.72 11.66 -3.47
N ASP A 88 -10.51 10.39 -3.13
CA ASP A 88 -11.54 9.35 -3.18
C ASP A 88 -12.04 8.92 -1.80
N LEU A 89 -11.50 9.52 -0.72
CA LEU A 89 -11.92 9.27 0.67
C LEU A 89 -13.44 9.38 0.86
N ARG A 90 -14.07 10.35 0.21
CA ARG A 90 -15.53 10.55 0.27
C ARG A 90 -16.34 9.33 -0.18
N LEU A 91 -15.78 8.51 -1.07
CA LEU A 91 -16.45 7.30 -1.57
C LEU A 91 -16.48 6.20 -0.50
N LEU A 92 -15.66 6.32 0.55
CA LEU A 92 -15.60 5.38 1.67
C LEU A 92 -16.46 5.81 2.87
N GLU A 93 -17.13 6.97 2.83
CA GLU A 93 -17.84 7.56 3.98
C GLU A 93 -18.86 6.61 4.63
N ASN A 94 -19.53 5.78 3.83
CA ASN A 94 -20.56 4.84 4.29
C ASN A 94 -20.03 3.44 4.64
N LEU A 95 -18.72 3.22 4.55
CA LEU A 95 -18.10 1.95 4.90
C LEU A 95 -17.68 2.02 6.38
N GLU A 96 -18.05 1.02 7.17
CA GLU A 96 -17.65 0.96 8.59
C GLU A 96 -16.27 0.32 8.77
N ASP A 97 -15.98 -0.74 8.01
CA ASP A 97 -14.69 -1.44 7.96
C ASP A 97 -14.27 -1.61 6.48
N PRO A 98 -12.96 -1.68 6.17
CA PRO A 98 -11.79 -1.75 7.06
C PRO A 98 -11.12 -0.38 7.37
N GLU A 99 -9.99 -0.39 8.10
CA GLU A 99 -9.11 0.78 8.32
C GLU A 99 -8.57 1.35 7.01
N ILE A 100 -8.28 2.66 6.97
CA ILE A 100 -7.92 3.36 5.73
C ILE A 100 -6.42 3.70 5.69
N ILE A 101 -5.80 3.42 4.56
CA ILE A 101 -4.52 3.95 4.11
C ILE A 101 -4.81 4.99 3.03
N VAL A 102 -4.20 6.18 3.13
CA VAL A 102 -4.41 7.25 2.14
C VAL A 102 -3.11 7.59 1.44
N ALA A 103 -3.11 7.55 0.11
CA ALA A 103 -2.02 8.09 -0.68
C ALA A 103 -2.23 9.59 -0.95
N ALA A 104 -1.33 10.41 -0.40
CA ALA A 104 -1.25 11.84 -0.65
C ALA A 104 -0.32 12.12 -1.83
N ARG A 105 -0.76 12.97 -2.76
CA ARG A 105 -0.01 13.35 -3.96
C ARG A 105 0.52 14.77 -3.88
N ASP A 106 -0.27 15.69 -3.34
CA ASP A 106 0.11 17.10 -3.26
C ASP A 106 -0.51 17.82 -2.04
N ILE A 107 -0.18 19.11 -1.92
CA ILE A 107 -0.50 19.92 -0.74
C ILE A 107 -2.01 20.09 -0.49
N HIS A 108 -2.82 19.96 -1.54
CA HIS A 108 -4.27 20.09 -1.44
C HIS A 108 -4.91 18.87 -0.76
N ASP A 109 -4.21 17.73 -0.70
CA ASP A 109 -4.71 16.53 -0.03
C ASP A 109 -4.68 16.66 1.49
N VAL A 110 -3.85 17.56 2.05
CA VAL A 110 -3.63 17.68 3.50
C VAL A 110 -4.92 17.98 4.27
N ASP A 111 -5.72 18.91 3.78
CA ASP A 111 -6.96 19.30 4.46
C ASP A 111 -8.03 18.20 4.36
N ILE A 112 -8.06 17.48 3.24
CA ILE A 112 -8.96 16.34 3.03
C ILE A 112 -8.61 15.22 4.01
N ILE A 113 -7.32 14.86 4.10
CA ILE A 113 -6.81 13.84 5.00
C ILE A 113 -7.12 14.20 6.46
N ARG A 114 -6.85 15.45 6.88
CA ARG A 114 -7.15 15.92 8.25
C ARG A 114 -8.63 15.87 8.59
N SER A 115 -9.51 16.19 7.62
CA SER A 115 -10.96 16.12 7.87
C SER A 115 -11.47 14.69 8.13
N SER A 116 -10.72 13.67 7.70
CA SER A 116 -11.06 12.25 7.83
C SER A 116 -10.16 11.48 8.82
N GLN A 117 -9.43 12.19 9.69
CA GLN A 117 -8.33 11.62 10.49
C GLN A 117 -8.68 10.38 11.32
N GLN A 118 -9.90 10.29 11.85
CA GLN A 118 -10.29 9.21 12.79
C GLN A 118 -10.25 7.80 12.18
N ARG A 119 -10.32 7.68 10.84
CA ARG A 119 -10.34 6.39 10.13
C ARG A 119 -9.03 6.06 9.44
N ILE A 120 -8.13 7.03 9.36
CA ILE A 120 -6.88 6.92 8.62
C ILE A 120 -5.82 6.35 9.56
N ARG A 121 -5.38 5.14 9.27
CA ARG A 121 -4.30 4.48 10.00
C ARG A 121 -2.92 4.93 9.49
N TYR A 122 -2.76 5.00 8.16
CA TYR A 122 -1.50 5.35 7.50
C TYR A 122 -1.70 6.38 6.40
N VAL A 123 -0.70 7.24 6.20
CA VAL A 123 -0.63 8.12 5.04
C VAL A 123 0.63 7.80 4.23
N ILE A 124 0.45 7.46 2.95
CA ILE A 124 1.55 7.23 2.01
C ILE A 124 1.91 8.56 1.35
N VAL A 125 3.19 8.91 1.37
CA VAL A 125 3.73 10.14 0.76
C VAL A 125 4.96 9.81 -0.07
N GLY A 126 5.08 10.35 -1.28
CA GLY A 126 6.29 10.21 -2.10
C GLY A 126 7.51 10.86 -1.43
N HIS A 127 8.65 10.18 -1.45
CA HIS A 127 9.91 10.66 -0.85
C HIS A 127 10.31 12.07 -1.29
N GLU A 128 10.02 12.44 -2.53
CA GLU A 128 10.30 13.76 -3.08
C GLU A 128 9.45 14.90 -2.48
N ASN A 129 8.38 14.58 -1.74
CA ASN A 129 7.41 15.56 -1.25
C ASN A 129 7.65 15.92 0.23
N MET A 130 8.83 16.48 0.51
CA MET A 130 9.26 16.89 1.87
C MET A 130 8.23 17.76 2.61
N ASP A 131 7.55 18.65 1.90
CA ASP A 131 6.54 19.54 2.46
C ASP A 131 5.31 18.77 2.98
N LEU A 132 4.90 17.70 2.28
CA LEU A 132 3.80 16.84 2.70
C LEU A 132 4.19 16.04 3.94
N ILE A 133 5.37 15.42 3.91
CA ILE A 133 5.91 14.65 5.05
C ILE A 133 5.90 15.52 6.29
N THR A 134 6.45 16.74 6.20
CA THR A 134 6.55 17.68 7.31
C THR A 134 5.18 18.07 7.87
N ARG A 135 4.17 18.20 7.01
CA ARG A 135 2.81 18.64 7.40
C ARG A 135 1.95 17.52 7.95
N LEU A 136 2.16 16.27 7.53
CA LEU A 136 1.30 15.13 7.87
C LEU A 136 1.86 14.30 9.03
N ARG A 137 3.19 14.19 9.16
CA ARG A 137 3.83 13.43 10.24
C ARG A 137 3.41 13.80 11.68
N PRO A 138 3.01 15.05 12.02
CA PRO A 138 2.61 15.34 13.40
C PRO A 138 1.30 14.66 13.81
N ASP A 139 0.45 14.35 12.83
CA ASP A 139 -0.92 13.90 13.04
C ASP A 139 -1.15 12.44 12.58
N PHE A 140 -0.24 11.88 11.77
CA PHE A 140 -0.40 10.60 11.08
C PHE A 140 0.87 9.74 11.09
N GLU A 141 0.70 8.41 11.13
CA GLU A 141 1.78 7.46 10.81
C GLU A 141 2.07 7.53 9.29
N VAL A 142 3.21 8.10 8.92
CA VAL A 142 3.59 8.30 7.51
C VAL A 142 4.40 7.12 7.00
N LEU A 143 3.95 6.52 5.90
CA LEU A 143 4.73 5.58 5.10
C LEU A 143 5.30 6.30 3.90
N LEU A 144 6.61 6.16 3.69
CA LEU A 144 7.27 6.80 2.57
C LEU A 144 7.20 5.91 1.33
N ALA A 145 6.63 6.39 0.23
CA ALA A 145 6.70 5.70 -1.04
C ALA A 145 8.11 5.82 -1.61
N VAL A 146 8.78 4.68 -1.76
CA VAL A 146 10.17 4.58 -2.21
C VAL A 146 10.23 3.80 -3.51
N ASP A 147 10.99 4.35 -4.46
CA ASP A 147 11.36 3.64 -5.68
C ASP A 147 12.35 2.53 -5.32
N PRO A 148 12.03 1.24 -5.56
CA PRO A 148 12.87 0.12 -5.15
C PRO A 148 14.24 0.09 -5.87
N THR A 149 14.44 0.92 -6.89
CA THR A 149 15.75 1.10 -7.55
C THR A 149 16.72 2.01 -6.76
N LYS A 150 16.24 2.72 -5.74
CA LYS A 150 17.04 3.63 -4.90
C LYS A 150 17.55 2.91 -3.64
N GLU A 151 18.56 3.49 -3.00
CA GLU A 151 19.01 3.04 -1.67
C GLU A 151 18.04 3.56 -0.59
N VAL A 152 17.68 2.71 0.36
CA VAL A 152 16.62 3.01 1.34
C VAL A 152 17.20 3.43 2.69
N SER A 153 18.36 2.93 3.08
CA SER A 153 19.00 3.27 4.36
C SER A 153 19.19 4.78 4.57
N PRO A 154 19.70 5.57 3.60
CA PRO A 154 19.85 7.02 3.79
C PRO A 154 18.51 7.73 4.01
N ILE A 155 17.46 7.23 3.36
CA ILE A 155 16.11 7.77 3.43
C ILE A 155 15.48 7.55 4.81
N LEU A 156 15.73 6.38 5.42
CA LEU A 156 15.25 6.06 6.77
C LEU A 156 15.94 6.89 7.86
N GLU A 157 17.19 7.29 7.63
CA GLU A 157 17.94 8.11 8.58
C GLU A 157 17.57 9.60 8.52
N GLU A 158 17.10 10.07 7.36
CA GLU A 158 16.76 11.48 7.14
C GLU A 158 15.42 11.89 7.77
N TRP A 159 14.46 10.96 7.84
CA TRP A 159 13.09 11.25 8.23
C TRP A 159 12.60 10.41 9.40
N ASP A 160 11.93 11.05 10.36
CA ASP A 160 11.15 10.37 11.40
C ASP A 160 9.83 9.87 10.79
N ILE A 161 9.90 8.75 10.07
CA ILE A 161 8.78 8.09 9.37
C ILE A 161 8.43 6.75 10.03
N SER A 162 7.18 6.34 9.86
CA SER A 162 6.65 5.11 10.47
C SER A 162 6.97 3.85 9.66
N GLY A 163 7.42 3.99 8.41
CA GLY A 163 7.72 2.89 7.51
C GLY A 163 7.90 3.32 6.06
N ILE A 164 8.01 2.35 5.17
CA ILE A 164 8.06 2.55 3.73
C ILE A 164 6.95 1.78 3.00
N ALA A 165 6.58 2.30 1.84
CA ALA A 165 5.72 1.63 0.88
C ALA A 165 6.52 1.42 -0.41
N LEU A 166 6.66 0.15 -0.80
CA LEU A 166 7.20 -0.27 -2.08
C LEU A 166 6.05 -0.64 -3.00
N ARG A 167 6.22 -0.48 -4.31
CA ARG A 167 5.22 -0.89 -5.30
C ARG A 167 5.90 -1.74 -6.37
N GLY A 168 5.32 -2.90 -6.67
CA GLY A 168 5.71 -3.68 -7.84
C GLY A 168 5.52 -2.88 -9.13
N THR A 169 6.53 -2.88 -10.00
CA THR A 169 6.43 -2.29 -11.34
C THR A 169 5.45 -3.09 -12.22
N ALA A 170 5.03 -2.50 -13.35
CA ALA A 170 4.17 -3.17 -14.31
C ALA A 170 4.84 -4.45 -14.85
N GLU A 171 4.08 -5.53 -15.03
CA GLU A 171 4.60 -6.81 -15.52
C GLU A 171 5.02 -6.69 -16.99
N GLU A 172 6.29 -6.96 -17.30
CA GLU A 172 6.72 -7.10 -18.71
C GLU A 172 6.21 -8.42 -19.31
N ARG A 173 6.00 -9.44 -18.47
CA ARG A 173 5.40 -10.74 -18.77
C ARG A 173 4.68 -11.28 -17.53
N PRO A 174 3.65 -12.15 -17.68
CA PRO A 174 2.93 -12.72 -16.54
C PRO A 174 3.88 -13.31 -15.48
N GLY A 175 3.86 -12.75 -14.28
CA GLY A 175 4.75 -13.16 -13.17
C GLY A 175 6.18 -12.63 -13.23
N PHE A 176 6.47 -11.61 -14.05
CA PHE A 176 7.76 -10.95 -14.16
C PHE A 176 7.60 -9.44 -13.89
N LYS A 177 7.64 -9.07 -12.60
CA LYS A 177 7.82 -7.70 -12.11
C LYS A 177 9.32 -7.48 -11.85
N ASP A 178 9.76 -6.22 -11.72
CA ASP A 178 11.11 -5.91 -11.20
C ASP A 178 11.17 -6.19 -9.69
N TYR A 179 11.01 -7.47 -9.37
CA TYR A 179 11.01 -7.98 -8.02
C TYR A 179 12.42 -8.06 -7.46
N ASP A 180 13.44 -8.16 -8.32
CA ASP A 180 14.85 -8.09 -7.93
C ASP A 180 15.14 -6.78 -7.17
N SER A 181 14.59 -5.65 -7.64
CA SER A 181 14.69 -4.37 -6.94
C SER A 181 14.00 -4.39 -5.56
N ILE A 182 12.81 -5.01 -5.45
CA ILE A 182 12.10 -5.13 -4.16
C ILE A 182 12.88 -6.04 -3.20
N ALA A 183 13.31 -7.22 -3.67
CA ALA A 183 14.09 -8.18 -2.91
C ALA A 183 15.35 -7.53 -2.34
N ARG A 184 16.08 -6.77 -3.17
CA ARG A 184 17.26 -6.00 -2.75
C ARG A 184 16.95 -5.04 -1.60
N VAL A 185 15.84 -4.31 -1.68
CA VAL A 185 15.43 -3.41 -0.58
C VAL A 185 15.07 -4.19 0.68
N LEU A 186 14.34 -5.30 0.56
CA LEU A 186 13.98 -6.11 1.72
C LEU A 186 15.22 -6.71 2.41
N GLU A 187 16.20 -7.18 1.64
CA GLU A 187 17.49 -7.66 2.14
C GLU A 187 18.30 -6.54 2.82
N GLU A 188 18.31 -5.33 2.26
CA GLU A 188 18.96 -4.15 2.87
C GLU A 188 18.36 -3.81 4.26
N LEU A 189 17.05 -4.06 4.41
CA LEU A 189 16.30 -3.82 5.64
C LEU A 189 16.35 -5.00 6.61
N GLU A 190 16.88 -6.16 6.24
CA GLU A 190 16.97 -7.31 7.13
C GLU A 190 18.03 -7.09 8.23
N VAL A 191 17.67 -7.48 9.46
CA VAL A 191 18.53 -7.49 10.66
C VAL A 191 18.58 -8.89 11.25
#